data_AF-A0AAE1INS6-F1
#
_entry.id   AF-A0AAE1INS6-F1
#
_cell.length_a   1.000
_cell.length_b   1.000
_cell.length_c   1.000
_cell.angle_alpha   90.00
_cell.angle_beta   90.00
_cell.angle_gamma   90.00
#
_symmetry.space_group_name_H-M   'P 1'
#
loop_
_entity.id
_entity.type
_entity.pdbx_description
1 polymer ?
#
loop_
_entity_poly.entity_id
_entity_poly.type
_entity_poly.pdbx_seq_one_letter_code
_entity_poly.pdbx_strand_id
1 'polypeptide(L)'
;MKPLLESAFNFTSNEFNSFDEARELYEGGFQLPQDARKNISEKMPIPMLKELFRTDGEQALSRYPTPKVIKGNKFGRMTDEEFAREMLASVNPAIIWPLQGQLTQLKILI
;
A
#
# COMPACT_ATOMS: atom_id res chain seq x y z
N MET A 1 -0.74 -16.82 -9.12
CA MET A 1 -0.91 -16.02 -7.89
C MET A 1 -2.21 -15.22 -7.90
N LYS A 2 -2.48 -14.38 -8.92
CA LYS A 2 -3.72 -13.58 -9.00
C LYS A 2 -5.04 -14.39 -8.85
N PRO A 3 -5.26 -15.52 -9.55
CA PRO A 3 -6.50 -16.30 -9.40
C PRO A 3 -6.70 -16.89 -8.00
N LEU A 4 -5.60 -17.21 -7.30
CA LEU A 4 -5.63 -17.74 -5.94
C LEU A 4 -6.13 -16.66 -4.95
N LEU A 5 -5.66 -15.42 -5.12
CA LEU A 5 -6.09 -14.30 -4.30
C LEU A 5 -7.53 -13.91 -4.62
N GLU A 6 -7.91 -13.82 -5.90
CA GLU A 6 -9.29 -13.52 -6.29
C GLU A 6 -10.29 -14.53 -5.70
N SER A 7 -9.99 -15.83 -5.80
CA SER A 7 -10.81 -16.88 -5.17
C SER A 7 -10.89 -16.74 -3.64
N ALA A 8 -9.83 -16.25 -3.01
CA ALA A 8 -9.72 -16.13 -1.56
C ALA A 8 -10.23 -14.80 -1.00
N PHE A 9 -10.60 -13.83 -1.84
CA PHE A 9 -11.19 -12.55 -1.44
C PHE A 9 -12.58 -12.33 -2.06
N ASN A 10 -13.15 -13.33 -2.73
CA ASN A 10 -14.48 -13.24 -3.36
C ASN A 10 -15.66 -13.04 -2.37
N PHE A 11 -15.41 -13.10 -1.06
CA PHE A 11 -16.41 -12.83 -0.01
C PHE A 11 -16.23 -11.45 0.65
N THR A 12 -15.16 -10.71 0.33
CA THR A 12 -15.01 -9.32 0.78
C THR A 12 -15.70 -8.37 -0.19
N SER A 13 -16.09 -7.19 0.29
CA SER A 13 -16.40 -6.06 -0.59
C SER A 13 -15.23 -5.87 -1.57
N ASN A 14 -15.51 -5.82 -2.87
CA ASN A 14 -14.46 -5.62 -3.89
C ASN A 14 -13.84 -4.21 -3.85
N GLU A 15 -14.39 -3.32 -3.03
CA GLU A 15 -14.00 -1.92 -2.92
C GLU A 15 -13.99 -1.48 -1.46
N PHE A 16 -13.18 -0.46 -1.13
CA PHE A 16 -13.24 0.20 0.17
C PHE A 16 -14.32 1.29 0.15
N ASN A 17 -15.14 1.33 1.19
CA ASN A 17 -16.19 2.33 1.36
C ASN A 17 -15.67 3.59 2.09
N SER A 18 -14.51 3.51 2.73
CA SER A 18 -13.89 4.63 3.44
C SER A 18 -12.37 4.48 3.61
N PHE A 19 -11.71 5.57 3.99
CA PHE A 19 -10.29 5.53 4.38
C PHE A 19 -10.06 4.73 5.66
N ASP A 20 -11.07 4.59 6.53
CA ASP A 20 -10.97 3.76 7.73
C ASP A 20 -10.85 2.28 7.35
N GLU A 21 -11.66 1.80 6.40
CA GLU A 21 -11.62 0.40 5.93
C GLU A 21 -10.24 0.04 5.34
N ALA A 22 -9.65 0.95 4.57
CA ALA A 22 -8.30 0.78 4.06
C ALA A 22 -7.24 0.79 5.17
N ARG A 23 -7.49 1.49 6.29
CA ARG A 23 -6.57 1.57 7.43
C ARG A 23 -6.64 0.33 8.32
N GLU A 24 -7.81 -0.31 8.41
CA GLU A 24 -7.99 -1.55 9.17
C GLU A 24 -7.01 -2.63 8.73
N LEU A 25 -6.62 -2.67 7.45
CA LEU A 25 -5.55 -3.55 6.94
C LEU A 25 -4.25 -3.52 7.77
N TYR A 26 -3.95 -2.41 8.44
CA TYR A 26 -2.74 -2.21 9.23
C TYR A 26 -3.00 -2.04 10.73
N GLU A 27 -4.26 -1.87 11.16
CA GLU A 27 -4.64 -1.62 12.56
C GLU A 27 -5.37 -2.84 13.17
N GLY A 28 -6.59 -3.13 12.73
CA GLY A 28 -7.37 -4.30 13.16
C GLY A 28 -7.13 -5.59 12.36
N GLY A 29 -6.49 -5.48 11.19
CA GLY A 29 -6.28 -6.56 10.24
C GLY A 29 -7.51 -6.90 9.39
N PHE A 30 -7.44 -8.01 8.65
CA PHE A 30 -8.50 -8.54 7.82
C PHE A 30 -8.73 -10.02 8.14
N GLN A 31 -9.99 -10.47 8.11
CA GLN A 31 -10.32 -11.87 8.33
C GLN A 31 -10.69 -12.55 7.01
N LEU A 32 -10.14 -13.73 6.81
CA LEU A 32 -10.51 -14.63 5.72
C LEU A 32 -11.09 -15.92 6.34
N PRO A 33 -12.13 -16.53 5.73
CA PRO A 33 -12.61 -17.86 6.07
C PRO A 33 -11.46 -18.86 6.12
N GLN A 34 -11.58 -19.85 7.01
CA GLN A 34 -10.54 -20.85 7.25
C GLN A 34 -10.16 -21.59 5.96
N ASP A 35 -11.13 -21.92 5.12
CA ASP A 35 -10.91 -22.59 3.83
C ASP A 35 -10.09 -21.75 2.85
N ALA A 36 -10.34 -20.44 2.80
CA ALA A 36 -9.59 -19.51 1.95
C ALA A 36 -8.14 -19.39 2.43
N ARG A 37 -7.92 -19.28 3.74
CA ARG A 37 -6.57 -19.25 4.33
C ARG A 37 -5.79 -20.53 4.03
N LYS A 38 -6.42 -21.68 4.22
CA LYS A 38 -5.83 -22.99 3.93
C LYS A 38 -5.43 -23.12 2.46
N ASN A 39 -6.33 -22.74 1.56
CA ASN A 39 -6.09 -22.76 0.11
C ASN A 39 -4.91 -21.86 -0.27
N ILE A 40 -4.82 -20.64 0.29
CA ILE A 40 -3.68 -19.75 0.07
C ILE A 40 -2.39 -20.36 0.62
N SER A 41 -2.37 -20.83 1.87
CA SER A 41 -1.18 -21.41 2.51
C SER A 41 -0.61 -22.60 1.73
N GLU A 42 -1.48 -23.47 1.20
CA GLU A 42 -1.07 -24.63 0.41
C GLU A 42 -0.52 -24.23 -0.97
N LYS A 43 -1.22 -23.33 -1.67
CA LYS A 43 -0.94 -23.03 -3.09
C LYS A 43 -0.04 -21.81 -3.35
N MET A 44 0.26 -21.00 -2.33
CA MET A 44 1.09 -19.81 -2.48
C MET A 44 2.52 -20.21 -2.85
N PRO A 45 3.07 -19.80 -4.01
CA PRO A 45 4.42 -20.21 -4.42
C PRO A 45 5.52 -19.44 -3.69
N ILE A 46 5.18 -18.35 -2.98
CA ILE A 46 6.13 -17.45 -2.30
C ILE A 46 6.10 -17.74 -0.79
N PRO A 47 7.16 -18.35 -0.22
CA PRO A 47 7.19 -18.73 1.20
C PRO A 47 6.93 -17.56 2.15
N MET A 48 7.52 -16.39 1.88
CA MET A 48 7.32 -15.19 2.70
C MET A 48 5.85 -14.74 2.75
N LEU A 49 5.09 -14.92 1.66
CA LEU A 49 3.67 -14.56 1.65
C LEU A 49 2.80 -15.63 2.31
N LYS A 50 3.25 -16.89 2.42
CA LYS A 50 2.54 -17.92 3.20
C LYS A 50 2.42 -17.54 4.67
N GLU A 51 3.45 -16.88 5.21
CA GLU A 51 3.48 -16.41 6.59
C GLU A 51 2.33 -15.44 6.91
N LEU A 52 1.82 -14.71 5.92
CA LEU A 52 0.65 -13.84 6.08
C LEU A 52 -0.66 -14.62 6.29
N PHE A 53 -0.72 -15.87 5.87
CA PHE A 53 -1.93 -16.69 5.82
C PHE A 53 -1.82 -18.01 6.60
N ARG A 54 -0.90 -18.12 7.57
CA ARG A 54 -0.70 -19.34 8.37
C ARG A 54 -2.00 -19.84 9.01
N THR A 55 -2.08 -21.14 9.25
CA THR A 55 -3.29 -21.82 9.75
C THR A 55 -3.03 -22.66 11.02
N ASP A 56 -1.86 -22.50 11.64
CA ASP A 56 -1.34 -23.32 12.74
C ASP A 56 -1.80 -22.91 14.14
N GLY A 57 -2.88 -22.12 14.24
CA GLY A 57 -3.48 -21.70 15.52
C GLY A 57 -2.82 -20.46 16.15
N GLU A 58 -1.62 -20.10 15.72
CA GLU A 58 -1.03 -18.78 15.98
C GLU A 58 -1.80 -17.70 15.20
N GLN A 59 -1.84 -16.46 15.72
CA GLN A 59 -2.42 -15.34 14.98
C GLN A 59 -1.64 -15.16 13.68
N ALA A 60 -2.24 -15.56 12.55
CA ALA A 60 -1.72 -15.19 11.23
C ALA A 60 -1.50 -13.68 11.18
N LEU A 61 -0.55 -13.23 10.36
CA LEU A 61 -0.40 -11.81 10.06
C LEU A 61 -1.55 -11.36 9.15
N SER A 62 -2.77 -11.41 9.68
CA SER A 62 -3.98 -10.78 9.15
C SER A 62 -3.84 -9.26 9.09
N ARG A 63 -2.70 -8.72 9.51
CA ARG A 63 -2.42 -7.30 9.55
C ARG A 63 -1.10 -7.01 8.87
N TYR A 64 -1.14 -6.13 7.89
CA TYR A 64 0.05 -5.61 7.26
C TYR A 64 0.85 -4.73 8.23
N PRO A 65 2.17 -4.64 8.09
CA PRO A 65 2.96 -3.69 8.85
C PRO A 65 2.51 -2.26 8.53
N THR A 66 2.35 -1.42 9.56
CA THR A 66 1.96 -0.02 9.38
C THR A 66 2.96 0.71 8.46
N PRO A 67 2.50 1.32 7.36
CA PRO A 67 3.37 2.06 6.44
C PRO A 67 4.09 3.19 7.16
N LYS A 68 5.37 3.40 6.82
CA LYS A 68 6.22 4.41 7.47
C LYS A 68 5.62 5.82 7.38
N VAL A 69 5.02 6.16 6.24
CA VAL A 69 4.39 7.46 5.98
C VAL A 69 3.23 7.80 6.93
N ILE A 70 2.53 6.79 7.46
CA ILE A 70 1.42 7.01 8.41
C ILE A 70 1.77 6.67 9.87
N LYS A 71 3.00 6.26 10.16
CA LYS A 71 3.41 5.76 11.49
C LYS A 71 3.34 6.83 12.58
N GLY A 72 3.66 8.09 12.24
CA GLY A 72 3.61 9.23 13.18
C GLY A 72 2.35 10.08 13.05
N ASN A 73 1.78 10.17 11.85
CA ASN A 73 0.57 10.94 11.57
C ASN A 73 -0.28 10.20 10.53
N LYS A 74 -1.44 9.69 10.95
CA LYS A 74 -2.37 8.94 10.08
C LYS A 74 -2.87 9.75 8.88
N PHE A 75 -2.93 11.08 9.02
CA PHE A 75 -3.45 12.00 8.03
C PHE A 75 -2.35 12.84 7.36
N GLY A 76 -1.07 12.65 7.73
CA GLY A 76 0.03 13.50 7.26
C GLY A 76 0.15 13.54 5.73
N ARG A 77 -0.09 12.39 5.08
CA ARG A 77 -0.10 12.25 3.61
C ARG A 77 -1.25 12.97 2.89
N MET A 78 -2.21 13.54 3.62
CA MET A 78 -3.36 14.24 3.02
C MET A 78 -3.13 15.74 2.89
N THR A 79 -1.98 16.27 3.34
CA THR A 79 -1.69 17.71 3.26
C THR A 79 -0.90 18.06 2.00
N ASP A 80 -1.06 19.30 1.53
CA ASP A 80 -0.34 19.82 0.36
C ASP A 80 1.17 19.88 0.62
N GLU A 81 1.59 20.14 1.87
CA GLU A 81 3.00 20.16 2.25
C GLU A 81 3.64 18.78 2.12
N GLU A 82 2.98 17.72 2.59
CA GLU A 82 3.50 16.37 2.46
C GLU A 82 3.47 15.91 1.00
N PHE A 83 2.43 16.27 0.25
CA PHE A 83 2.37 16.03 -1.21
C PHE A 83 3.57 16.68 -1.94
N ALA A 84 3.87 17.95 -1.68
CA ALA A 84 5.00 18.64 -2.30
C ALA A 84 6.36 18.10 -1.81
N ARG A 85 6.48 17.76 -0.51
CA ARG A 85 7.68 17.13 0.05
C ARG A 85 7.95 15.78 -0.60
N GLU A 86 6.91 15.00 -0.85
CA GLU A 86 7.02 13.70 -1.52
C GLU A 86 7.54 13.83 -2.96
N MET A 87 7.18 14.88 -3.70
CA MET A 87 7.73 15.13 -5.04
C MET A 87 9.26 15.31 -5.05
N LEU A 88 9.86 15.70 -3.93
CA LEU A 88 11.30 15.96 -3.79
C LEU A 88 12.05 14.89 -2.98
N ALA A 89 11.34 14.15 -2.12
CA ALA A 89 11.97 13.24 -1.14
C ALA A 89 11.13 11.97 -0.85
N SER A 90 10.25 11.56 -1.77
CA SER A 90 9.56 10.26 -1.70
C SER A 90 10.33 9.18 -2.46
N VAL A 91 9.62 8.10 -2.78
CA VAL A 91 10.10 6.94 -3.55
C VAL A 91 10.50 7.34 -4.97
N ASN A 92 9.94 8.42 -5.52
CA ASN A 92 10.21 8.84 -6.89
C ASN A 92 10.43 10.37 -7.04
N PRO A 93 11.56 10.89 -6.52
CA PRO A 93 11.79 12.33 -6.43
C PRO A 93 12.35 12.97 -7.72
N ALA A 94 12.64 12.18 -8.76
CA ALA A 94 13.39 12.64 -9.93
C ALA A 94 12.53 13.13 -11.10
N ILE A 95 11.20 13.20 -10.93
CA ILE A 95 10.26 13.55 -12.01
C ILE A 95 9.94 15.04 -12.05
N ILE A 96 9.98 15.75 -10.92
CA ILE A 96 9.55 17.15 -10.92
C ILE A 96 10.50 18.02 -11.78
N TRP A 97 9.92 18.83 -12.66
CA TRP A 97 10.64 19.79 -13.48
C TRP A 97 10.16 21.22 -13.22
N PRO A 98 11.06 22.21 -13.22
CA PRO A 98 10.67 23.61 -13.10
C PRO A 98 9.86 24.03 -14.33
N LEU A 99 8.72 24.68 -14.10
CA LEU A 99 8.01 25.35 -15.17
C LEU A 99 8.72 26.67 -15.48
N GLN A 100 9.40 26.76 -16.62
CA GLN A 100 9.91 28.02 -17.14
C GLN A 100 8.87 28.62 -18.10
N GLY A 101 8.31 29.77 -17.75
CA GLY A 101 7.56 30.59 -18.71
C GLY A 101 8.46 30.99 -19.89
N GLN A 102 7.91 31.17 -21.08
CA GLN A 102 8.64 31.52 -22.31
C GLN A 102 9.43 32.84 -22.20
N LEU A 103 10.57 32.87 -21.51
CA LEU A 103 11.56 33.96 -21.53
C LEU A 103 12.99 33.44 -21.26
N THR A 104 13.30 32.19 -21.60
CA THR A 104 14.67 31.63 -21.55
C THR A 104 15.24 31.34 -22.94
N GLN A 105 15.16 32.33 -23.84
CA GLN A 105 15.95 32.33 -25.09
C GLN A 105 16.99 33.46 -25.16
N LEU A 106 17.34 34.11 -24.04
CA LEU A 106 18.23 35.28 -24.10
C LEU A 106 19.28 35.44 -22.99
N LYS A 107 19.66 34.36 -22.29
CA LYS A 107 20.84 34.38 -21.39
C LYS A 107 21.60 33.06 -21.37
N ILE A 108 22.08 32.62 -22.54
CA ILE A 108 23.33 31.85 -22.67
C ILE A 108 24.06 32.40 -23.90
N LEU A 109 24.52 33.65 -23.81
CA LEU A 109 25.59 34.17 -24.66
C LEU A 109 26.21 35.39 -23.97
N ILE A 110 26.95 35.15 -22.89
CA ILE A 110 28.15 35.92 -22.51
C ILE A 110 29.10 34.94 -21.84
#